data_AF-A0AAN9PFI0-F1
#
_entry.id   AF-A0AAN9PFI0-F1
#
_cell.length_a   1.000
_cell.length_b   1.000
_cell.length_c   1.000
_cell.angle_alpha   90.00
_cell.angle_beta   90.00
_cell.angle_gamma   90.00
#
_symmetry.space_group_name_H-M   'P 1'
#
loop_
_entity.id
_entity.type
_entity.pdbx_description
1 polymer ?
#
loop_
_entity_poly.entity_id
_entity_poly.type
_entity_poly.pdbx_seq_one_letter_code
_entity_poly.pdbx_strand_id
1 'polypeptide(L)'
;MGMACGVSIFPLVFAMSVTCLLMVAKCSNSTTIYEELRARGLPVGLLPKEIVRYSINASSGEFQVWMEQPCNAKFENEVHYESNIKGILGYGRIGELSGVSAQELFLWFPVKGIRVDVPSSGLIHFDVGVADKQFSLSLFEDPPDCAPQVNAHVEGELRAAW
;
A
#
# COMPACT_ATOMS: atom_id res chain seq x y z
N MET A 1 22.61 68.29 9.43
CA MET A 1 21.35 67.58 9.13
C MET A 1 20.98 67.93 7.69
N GLY A 2 20.77 67.06 6.71
CA GLY A 2 20.64 65.61 6.59
C GLY A 2 19.97 65.34 5.22
N MET A 3 20.44 64.31 4.50
CA MET A 3 19.71 63.42 3.56
C MET A 3 18.99 64.03 2.34
N ALA A 4 18.90 63.40 1.17
CA ALA A 4 19.65 62.39 0.43
C ALA A 4 18.94 62.29 -0.95
N CYS A 5 19.68 61.84 -1.96
CA CYS A 5 19.23 61.55 -3.32
C CYS A 5 17.96 60.68 -3.39
N GLY A 6 17.14 60.90 -4.42
CA GLY A 6 16.01 60.00 -4.71
C GLY A 6 15.43 60.22 -6.09
N VAL A 7 16.15 59.82 -7.13
CA VAL A 7 15.55 59.51 -8.45
C VAL A 7 16.03 58.12 -8.84
N SER A 8 15.10 57.19 -9.03
CA SER A 8 14.91 56.50 -10.31
C SER A 8 14.26 55.12 -10.15
N ILE A 9 13.09 54.99 -10.77
CA ILE A 9 12.76 53.94 -11.75
C ILE A 9 12.89 52.47 -11.28
N PHE A 10 12.79 52.17 -9.98
CA PHE A 10 12.62 50.79 -9.50
C PHE A 10 11.19 50.39 -9.06
N PRO A 11 10.07 50.93 -9.60
CA PRO A 11 8.75 50.54 -9.10
C PRO A 11 8.20 49.23 -9.70
N LEU A 12 8.94 48.49 -10.54
CA LEU A 12 8.38 47.36 -11.30
C LEU A 12 9.04 45.99 -11.06
N VAL A 13 10.17 45.93 -10.36
CA VAL A 13 10.90 44.66 -10.14
C VAL A 13 10.63 44.05 -8.76
N PHE A 14 10.10 44.83 -7.81
CA PHE A 14 9.85 44.35 -6.44
C PHE A 14 8.50 43.64 -6.27
N ALA A 15 7.61 43.70 -7.27
CA ALA A 15 6.32 43.03 -7.23
C ALA A 15 6.39 41.52 -7.55
N MET A 16 7.56 40.98 -7.92
CA MET A 16 7.75 39.56 -8.24
C MET A 16 8.28 38.71 -7.07
N SER A 17 8.57 39.31 -5.90
CA SER A 17 9.10 38.55 -4.74
C SER A 17 8.03 38.18 -3.69
N VAL A 18 6.78 38.64 -3.85
CA VAL A 18 5.72 38.49 -2.83
C VAL A 18 4.55 37.62 -3.32
N THR A 19 4.77 36.80 -4.36
CA THR A 19 3.71 35.93 -4.92
C THR A 19 4.18 34.49 -5.10
N CYS A 20 4.74 33.90 -4.04
CA CYS A 20 4.65 32.46 -3.80
C CYS A 20 5.14 32.11 -2.39
N LEU A 21 4.62 32.80 -1.37
CA LEU A 21 4.26 32.07 -0.15
C LEU A 21 3.06 31.17 -0.49
N LEU A 22 3.26 30.20 -1.38
CA LEU A 22 2.49 28.98 -1.32
C LEU A 22 3.01 28.29 -0.07
N MET A 23 2.43 28.67 1.08
CA MET A 23 2.11 27.63 2.05
C MET A 23 1.30 26.62 1.25
N VAL A 24 1.97 25.62 0.69
CA VAL A 24 1.34 24.33 0.49
C VAL A 24 1.00 23.92 1.91
N ALA A 25 -0.16 24.35 2.38
CA ALA A 25 -0.87 23.68 3.44
C ALA A 25 -0.94 22.24 2.93
N LYS A 26 -0.03 21.38 3.42
CA LYS A 26 -0.20 19.94 3.34
C LYS A 26 -1.42 19.70 4.20
N CYS A 27 -2.59 19.85 3.61
CA CYS A 27 -3.79 19.21 4.11
C CYS A 27 -3.42 17.73 4.14
N SER A 28 -3.20 17.20 5.33
CA SER A 28 -3.17 15.76 5.55
C SER A 28 -4.60 15.26 5.28
N ASN A 29 -4.96 15.17 4.01
CA ASN A 29 -5.98 14.21 3.62
C ASN A 29 -5.43 12.88 4.10
N SER A 30 -6.09 12.27 5.07
CA SER A 30 -5.83 10.88 5.43
C SER A 30 -6.15 10.07 4.18
N THR A 31 -5.12 9.82 3.36
CA THR A 31 -5.25 8.88 2.25
C THR A 31 -5.51 7.51 2.85
N THR A 32 -6.06 6.58 2.09
CA THR A 32 -6.08 5.18 2.52
C THR A 32 -4.90 4.49 1.85
N ILE A 33 -4.45 3.36 2.40
CA ILE A 33 -3.42 2.56 1.72
C ILE A 33 -3.86 2.17 0.30
N TYR A 34 -5.16 1.99 0.06
CA TYR A 34 -5.71 1.71 -1.27
C TYR A 34 -5.52 2.86 -2.25
N GLU A 35 -5.67 4.11 -1.79
CA GLU A 35 -5.37 5.27 -2.63
C GLU A 35 -3.87 5.36 -2.96
N GLU A 36 -2.98 4.99 -2.02
CA GLU A 36 -1.54 4.92 -2.27
C GLU A 36 -1.16 3.83 -3.29
N LEU A 37 -1.82 2.66 -3.23
CA LEU A 37 -1.67 1.60 -4.24
C LEU A 37 -2.09 2.11 -5.62
N ARG A 38 -3.30 2.69 -5.70
CA ARG A 38 -3.86 3.21 -6.96
C ARG A 38 -2.98 4.30 -7.56
N ALA A 39 -2.52 5.25 -6.74
CA ALA A 39 -1.65 6.35 -7.17
C ALA A 39 -0.32 5.86 -7.78
N ARG A 40 0.10 4.64 -7.42
CA ARG A 40 1.31 4.00 -7.94
C ARG A 40 1.02 2.92 -8.98
N GLY A 41 -0.19 2.89 -9.55
CA GLY A 41 -0.55 1.98 -10.63
C GLY A 41 -0.70 0.52 -10.19
N LEU A 42 -0.98 0.29 -8.91
CA LEU A 42 -1.25 -1.04 -8.37
C LEU A 42 -2.75 -1.22 -8.10
N PRO A 43 -3.28 -2.44 -8.31
CA PRO A 43 -4.66 -2.75 -7.98
C PRO A 43 -4.89 -2.67 -6.46
N VAL A 44 -6.08 -2.23 -6.05
CA VAL A 44 -6.41 -2.05 -4.64
C VAL A 44 -6.65 -3.38 -3.93
N GLY A 45 -7.00 -4.44 -4.67
CA GLY A 45 -7.25 -5.78 -4.15
C GLY A 45 -6.04 -6.60 -3.75
N LEU A 46 -4.85 -6.00 -3.73
CA LEU A 46 -3.63 -6.65 -3.20
C LEU A 46 -3.66 -6.82 -1.68
N LEU A 47 -4.44 -6.01 -0.98
CA LEU A 47 -4.59 -6.02 0.47
C LEU A 47 -6.05 -6.28 0.86
N PRO A 48 -6.30 -7.02 1.97
CA PRO A 48 -7.64 -7.30 2.47
C PRO A 48 -8.31 -6.06 3.06
N LYS A 49 -9.65 -6.06 3.13
CA LYS A 49 -10.45 -4.92 3.65
C LYS A 49 -10.13 -4.55 5.10
N GLU A 50 -9.87 -5.55 5.94
CA GLU A 50 -9.82 -5.44 7.41
C GLU A 50 -8.50 -4.84 7.94
N ILE A 51 -8.21 -3.61 7.56
CA ILE A 51 -7.02 -2.87 8.00
C ILE A 51 -7.37 -1.93 9.15
N VAL A 52 -6.70 -2.11 10.29
CA VAL A 52 -6.88 -1.26 11.48
C VAL A 52 -6.10 0.05 11.34
N ARG A 53 -4.85 -0.07 10.87
CA ARG A 53 -3.95 1.06 10.72
C ARG A 53 -2.92 0.78 9.64
N TYR A 54 -2.40 1.85 9.05
CA TYR A 54 -1.31 1.77 8.09
C TYR A 54 -0.35 2.94 8.30
N SER A 55 0.86 2.81 7.77
CA SER A 55 1.90 3.83 7.74
C SER A 55 2.64 3.72 6.42
N ILE A 56 3.04 4.85 5.85
CA ILE A 56 3.88 4.90 4.64
C ILE A 56 4.92 6.01 4.75
N ASN A 57 6.16 5.68 4.45
CA ASN A 57 7.23 6.66 4.31
C ASN A 57 7.20 7.20 2.88
N ALA A 58 6.84 8.48 2.72
CA ALA A 58 6.74 9.10 1.40
C ALA A 58 8.08 9.14 0.63
N SER A 59 9.21 9.15 1.35
CA SER A 59 10.55 9.25 0.75
C SER A 59 11.09 7.88 0.32
N SER A 60 10.98 6.85 1.16
CA SER A 60 11.49 5.51 0.84
C SER A 60 10.46 4.61 0.15
N GLY A 61 9.17 4.90 0.32
CA GLY A 61 8.07 4.03 -0.14
C GLY A 61 7.79 2.86 0.80
N GLU A 62 8.54 2.70 1.89
CA GLU A 62 8.27 1.69 2.91
C GLU A 62 6.88 1.88 3.49
N PHE A 63 6.09 0.82 3.47
CA PHE A 63 4.77 0.80 4.07
C PHE A 63 4.64 -0.33 5.07
N GLN A 64 3.75 -0.14 6.03
CA GLN A 64 3.38 -1.14 6.99
C GLN A 64 1.88 -1.06 7.26
N VAL A 65 1.25 -2.22 7.28
CA VAL A 65 -0.19 -2.40 7.53
C VAL A 65 -0.35 -3.28 8.75
N TRP A 66 -1.33 -2.96 9.58
CA TRP A 66 -1.68 -3.77 10.75
C TRP A 66 -3.17 -4.09 10.75
N MET A 67 -3.44 -5.35 11.06
CA MET A 67 -4.77 -5.93 11.20
C MET A 67 -4.91 -6.51 12.60
N GLU A 68 -6.14 -6.73 13.06
CA GLU A 68 -6.39 -7.29 14.41
C GLU A 68 -5.88 -8.72 14.53
N GLN A 69 -6.01 -9.50 13.47
CA GLN A 69 -5.69 -10.93 13.44
C GLN A 69 -5.24 -11.37 12.04
N PRO A 70 -4.45 -12.46 11.93
CA PRO A 70 -4.12 -13.02 10.64
C PRO A 70 -5.35 -13.68 10.02
N CYS A 71 -5.39 -13.71 8.69
CA CYS A 71 -6.58 -14.16 7.97
C CYS A 71 -6.21 -14.76 6.62
N ASN A 72 -7.14 -15.54 6.05
CA ASN A 72 -6.99 -16.12 4.72
C ASN A 72 -8.03 -15.50 3.78
N ALA A 73 -7.59 -15.13 2.58
CA ALA A 73 -8.47 -14.74 1.48
C ALA A 73 -8.42 -15.80 0.38
N LYS A 74 -9.56 -16.00 -0.29
CA LYS A 74 -9.67 -16.91 -1.42
C LYS A 74 -9.68 -16.13 -2.72
N PHE A 75 -8.67 -16.36 -3.55
CA PHE A 75 -8.63 -15.95 -4.96
C PHE A 75 -8.72 -17.21 -5.83
N GLU A 76 -7.93 -17.34 -6.89
CA GLU A 76 -7.71 -18.63 -7.56
C GLU A 76 -7.13 -19.65 -6.56
N ASN A 77 -6.11 -19.24 -5.80
CA ASN A 77 -5.54 -19.99 -4.69
C ASN A 77 -5.79 -19.28 -3.35
N GLU A 78 -5.49 -19.95 -2.23
CA GLU A 78 -5.53 -19.29 -0.91
C GLU A 78 -4.34 -18.35 -0.73
N VAL A 79 -4.59 -17.16 -0.20
CA VAL A 79 -3.57 -16.20 0.21
C VAL A 79 -3.75 -15.95 1.71
N HIS A 80 -2.67 -16.15 2.46
CA HIS A 80 -2.59 -15.89 3.88
C HIS A 80 -1.95 -14.53 4.13
N TYR A 81 -2.60 -13.73 4.97
CA TYR A 81 -2.11 -12.45 5.43
C TYR A 81 -1.86 -12.51 6.94
N GLU A 82 -0.66 -12.13 7.35
CA GLU A 82 -0.30 -11.97 8.76
C GLU A 82 -0.87 -10.65 9.32
N SER A 83 -1.07 -10.55 10.64
CA SER A 83 -1.51 -9.31 11.30
C SER A 83 -0.62 -8.10 11.00
N ASN A 84 0.62 -8.31 10.58
CA ASN A 84 1.51 -7.24 10.17
C ASN A 84 2.13 -7.49 8.79
N ILE A 85 1.78 -6.65 7.83
CA ILE A 85 2.29 -6.68 6.46
C ILE A 85 3.27 -5.51 6.28
N LYS A 86 4.39 -5.76 5.62
CA LYS A 86 5.41 -4.75 5.31
C LYS A 86 5.88 -4.88 3.87
N GLY A 87 6.31 -3.78 3.27
CA GLY A 87 7.01 -3.83 1.99
C GLY A 87 7.45 -2.44 1.54
N ILE A 88 8.04 -2.37 0.35
CA ILE A 88 8.45 -1.13 -0.30
C ILE A 88 7.55 -0.92 -1.52
N LEU A 89 6.74 0.13 -1.44
CA LEU A 89 5.84 0.51 -2.51
C LEU A 89 6.60 1.32 -3.57
N GLY A 90 6.42 0.95 -4.84
CA GLY A 90 6.97 1.64 -6.01
C GLY A 90 5.92 1.73 -7.12
N TYR A 91 6.24 2.44 -8.20
CA TYR A 91 5.34 2.49 -9.35
C TYR A 91 5.24 1.11 -10.01
N GLY A 92 4.02 0.58 -10.10
CA GLY A 92 3.69 -0.73 -10.65
C GLY A 92 4.26 -1.91 -9.88
N ARG A 93 4.80 -1.71 -8.66
CA ARG A 93 5.40 -2.80 -7.90
C ARG A 93 5.39 -2.62 -6.38
N ILE A 94 5.40 -3.75 -5.68
CA ILE A 94 5.71 -3.89 -4.27
C ILE A 94 6.95 -4.77 -4.17
N GLY A 95 8.02 -4.27 -3.56
CA GLY A 95 9.23 -5.03 -3.25
C GLY A 95 9.32 -5.37 -1.77
N GLU A 96 10.21 -6.31 -1.43
CA GLU A 96 10.52 -6.68 -0.05
C GLU A 96 9.28 -6.96 0.81
N LEU A 97 8.28 -7.60 0.20
CA LEU A 97 7.01 -7.90 0.83
C LEU A 97 7.20 -8.99 1.90
N SER A 98 6.58 -8.76 3.05
CA SER A 98 6.56 -9.67 4.19
C SER A 98 5.17 -9.69 4.83
N GLY A 99 4.81 -10.82 5.42
CA GLY A 99 3.48 -11.02 6.01
C GLY A 99 2.41 -11.46 5.02
N VAL A 100 2.79 -11.88 3.82
CA VAL A 100 1.89 -12.42 2.79
C VAL A 100 2.46 -13.74 2.28
N SER A 101 1.64 -14.79 2.27
CA SER A 101 2.00 -16.10 1.73
C SER A 101 0.90 -16.62 0.82
N ALA A 102 1.26 -17.22 -0.31
CA ALA A 102 0.33 -17.84 -1.24
C ALA A 102 0.44 -19.36 -1.16
N GLN A 103 -0.69 -20.05 -1.26
CA GLN A 103 -0.73 -21.51 -1.28
C GLN A 103 -0.53 -22.02 -2.70
N GLU A 104 0.33 -23.03 -2.84
CA GLU A 104 0.59 -23.76 -4.08
C GLU A 104 0.77 -25.24 -3.79
N LEU A 105 -0.02 -26.10 -4.44
CA LEU A 105 0.03 -27.56 -4.24
C LEU A 105 0.08 -27.96 -2.75
N PHE A 106 -0.77 -27.31 -1.94
CA PHE A 106 -0.88 -27.49 -0.48
C PHE A 106 0.29 -26.95 0.37
N LEU A 107 1.31 -26.35 -0.26
CA LEU A 107 2.43 -25.70 0.43
C LEU A 107 2.27 -24.19 0.45
N TRP A 108 2.70 -23.54 1.52
CA TRP A 108 2.69 -22.09 1.65
C TRP A 108 4.03 -21.51 1.23
N PHE A 109 4.01 -20.57 0.29
CA PHE A 109 5.19 -19.87 -0.18
C PHE A 109 5.08 -18.38 0.15
N PRO A 110 6.14 -17.75 0.70
CA PRO A 110 6.12 -16.33 1.00
C PRO A 110 6.14 -15.51 -0.29
N VAL A 111 5.28 -14.49 -0.39
CA VAL A 111 5.30 -13.54 -1.50
C VAL A 111 6.30 -12.44 -1.16
N LYS A 112 7.39 -12.35 -1.93
CA LYS A 112 8.49 -11.39 -1.75
C LYS A 112 8.33 -10.11 -2.55
N GLY A 113 7.56 -10.17 -3.63
CA GLY A 113 7.29 -9.01 -4.45
C GLY A 113 6.07 -9.20 -5.34
N ILE A 114 5.49 -8.09 -5.76
CA ILE A 114 4.35 -8.04 -6.67
C ILE A 114 4.66 -6.98 -7.73
N ARG A 115 4.42 -7.26 -9.00
CA ARG A 115 4.65 -6.29 -10.08
C ARG A 115 3.63 -6.41 -11.20
N VAL A 116 3.31 -5.28 -11.79
CA VAL A 116 2.45 -5.15 -12.98
C VAL A 116 3.33 -4.71 -14.14
N ASP A 117 3.09 -5.27 -15.32
CA ASP A 117 3.82 -4.86 -16.52
C ASP A 117 3.46 -3.42 -16.93
N VAL A 118 4.41 -2.71 -17.54
CA VAL A 118 4.22 -1.36 -18.07
C VAL A 118 4.76 -1.31 -19.51
N PRO A 119 3.91 -1.12 -20.54
CA PRO A 119 2.45 -0.99 -20.49
C PRO A 119 1.77 -2.28 -20.00
N SER A 120 0.60 -2.14 -19.37
CA SER A 120 -0.10 -3.28 -18.76
C SER A 120 -0.45 -4.34 -19.80
N SER A 121 0.00 -5.57 -19.53
CA SER A 121 -0.33 -6.78 -20.28
C SER A 121 -1.69 -7.39 -19.88
N GLY A 122 -2.35 -6.82 -18.85
CA GLY A 122 -3.49 -7.46 -18.19
C GLY A 122 -3.08 -8.46 -17.09
N LEU A 123 -1.77 -8.64 -16.87
CA LEU A 123 -1.25 -9.61 -15.90
C LEU A 123 -0.53 -8.94 -14.74
N ILE A 124 -0.50 -9.67 -13.63
CA ILE A 124 0.25 -9.33 -12.42
C ILE A 124 1.10 -10.51 -11.99
N HIS A 125 2.32 -10.20 -11.56
CA HIS A 125 3.36 -11.16 -11.24
C HIS A 125 3.62 -11.15 -9.74
N PHE A 126 3.60 -12.33 -9.13
CA PHE A 126 3.90 -12.55 -7.72
C PHE A 126 5.21 -13.34 -7.63
N ASP A 127 6.23 -12.72 -7.06
CA ASP A 127 7.51 -13.35 -6.79
C ASP A 127 7.41 -14.13 -5.48
N VAL A 128 7.47 -15.47 -5.57
CA VAL A 128 7.47 -16.38 -4.41
C VAL A 128 8.87 -16.92 -4.10
N GLY A 129 9.90 -16.24 -4.58
CA GLY A 129 11.33 -16.54 -4.37
C GLY A 129 11.87 -17.65 -5.28
N VAL A 130 11.15 -18.77 -5.39
CA VAL A 130 11.55 -19.91 -6.25
C VAL A 130 10.95 -19.84 -7.65
N ALA A 131 9.88 -19.06 -7.82
CA ALA A 131 9.15 -18.90 -9.08
C ALA A 131 8.43 -17.55 -9.11
N ASP A 132 8.06 -17.12 -10.31
CA ASP A 132 7.20 -15.96 -10.56
C ASP A 132 5.83 -16.49 -11.05
N LYS A 133 4.79 -16.23 -10.27
CA LYS A 133 3.41 -16.65 -10.54
C LYS A 133 2.66 -15.53 -11.25
N GLN A 134 1.95 -15.88 -12.31
CA GLN A 134 1.18 -14.93 -13.11
C GLN A 134 -0.30 -15.09 -12.82
N PHE A 135 -0.97 -13.97 -12.60
CA PHE A 135 -2.41 -13.91 -12.40
C PHE A 135 -3.02 -12.84 -13.29
N SER A 136 -4.32 -12.93 -13.54
CA SER A 136 -5.06 -11.84 -14.19
C SER A 136 -5.16 -10.63 -13.24
N LEU A 137 -4.91 -9.43 -13.74
CA LEU A 137 -5.09 -8.19 -12.98
C LEU A 137 -6.51 -8.03 -12.44
N SER A 138 -7.50 -8.52 -13.19
CA SER A 138 -8.92 -8.43 -12.83
C SER A 138 -9.28 -9.12 -11.52
N LEU A 139 -8.48 -10.10 -11.08
CA LEU A 139 -8.70 -10.81 -9.80
C LEU A 139 -8.47 -9.92 -8.58
N PHE A 140 -7.80 -8.78 -8.76
CA PHE A 140 -7.39 -7.87 -7.69
C PHE A 140 -8.04 -6.49 -7.81
N GLU A 141 -9.11 -6.34 -8.60
CA GLU A 141 -9.80 -5.04 -8.75
C GLU A 141 -10.42 -4.56 -7.44
N ASP A 142 -10.95 -5.49 -6.64
CA ASP A 142 -11.59 -5.20 -5.36
C ASP A 142 -10.81 -5.81 -4.19
N PRO A 143 -10.69 -5.11 -3.04
CA PRO A 143 -10.18 -5.69 -1.80
C PRO A 143 -10.96 -6.95 -1.41
N PRO A 144 -10.31 -8.09 -1.13
CA PRO A 144 -11.00 -9.30 -0.70
C PRO A 144 -11.51 -9.15 0.74
N ASP A 145 -12.63 -9.83 1.02
CA ASP A 145 -13.05 -10.09 2.40
C ASP A 145 -12.15 -11.16 3.00
N CYS A 146 -11.65 -10.94 4.21
CA CYS A 146 -10.73 -11.86 4.85
C CYS A 146 -11.41 -12.69 5.92
N ALA A 147 -11.32 -14.02 5.81
CA ALA A 147 -11.82 -14.91 6.86
C ALA A 147 -10.75 -15.03 7.95
N PRO A 148 -11.03 -14.63 9.20
CA PRO A 148 -10.08 -14.79 10.29
C PRO A 148 -9.72 -16.27 10.46
N GLN A 149 -8.47 -16.56 10.82
CA GLN A 149 -8.13 -17.91 11.21
C GLN A 149 -8.83 -18.20 12.54
N VAL A 150 -9.96 -18.92 12.46
CA VAL A 150 -10.60 -19.46 13.65
C VAL A 150 -9.63 -20.48 14.24
N ASN A 151 -8.86 -20.05 15.23
CA ASN A 151 -8.08 -20.96 16.04
C ASN A 151 -9.06 -21.99 16.61
N ALA A 152 -8.98 -23.23 16.14
CA ALA A 152 -9.80 -24.37 16.59
C ALA A 152 -9.67 -24.68 18.11
N HIS A 153 -8.97 -23.84 18.87
CA HIS A 153 -8.84 -23.92 20.31
C HIS A 153 -10.07 -23.36 21.07
N VAL A 154 -10.96 -22.60 20.42
CA VAL A 154 -12.19 -22.07 21.06
C VAL A 154 -13.41 -22.97 20.82
N GLU A 155 -13.45 -23.69 19.69
CA GLU A 155 -14.53 -24.65 19.38
C GLU A 155 -14.52 -25.88 20.32
N GLY A 156 -13.36 -26.22 20.89
CA GLY A 156 -13.20 -27.34 21.82
C GLY A 156 -13.77 -27.09 23.23
N GLU A 157 -13.78 -25.83 23.69
CA GLU A 157 -14.21 -25.51 25.07
C GLU A 157 -15.73 -25.32 25.17
N LEU A 158 -16.39 -24.88 24.09
CA LEU A 158 -17.85 -24.79 24.03
C LEU A 158 -18.55 -26.15 23.89
N ARG A 159 -17.86 -27.16 23.32
CA ARG A 159 -18.41 -28.53 23.17
C ARG A 159 -18.20 -29.41 24.40
N ALA A 160 -17.40 -28.99 25.37
CA ALA A 160 -17.22 -29.66 26.65
C ALA A 160 -18.16 -29.15 27.76
N ALA A 161 -19.00 -28.16 27.45
CA ALA A 161 -19.89 -27.48 28.40
C ALA A 161 -21.36 -27.97 28.36
N TRP A 162 -21.67 -29.05 27.64
CA TRP A 162 -23.02 -29.65 27.58
C TRP A 162 -22.96 -31.18 27.71
#